data_AF-A0A968LK60-F1
#
_entry.id   AF-A0A968LK60-F1
#
_cell.length_a   1.000
_cell.length_b   1.000
_cell.length_c   1.000
_cell.angle_alpha   90.00
_cell.angle_beta   90.00
_cell.angle_gamma   90.00
#
_symmetry.space_group_name_H-M   'P 1'
#
loop_
_entity.id
_entity.type
_entity.pdbx_description
1 polymer ?
#
loop_
_entity_poly.entity_id
_entity_poly.type
_entity_poly.pdbx_seq_one_letter_code
_entity_poly.pdbx_strand_id
1 'polypeptide(L)'
;MTERFSSDLITAVQVNFAGNRLVVLVSDRWFELSQSEQDQLGTDSLERSRNLNFPKLEIRDHQDHLLAREPVVGSRIIILQRRAPEKGLTSNAAV
;
A
#
# COMPACT_ATOMS: atom_id res chain seq x y z
N MET A 1 -8.03 -12.88 -13.89
CA MET A 1 -8.36 -13.38 -12.53
C MET A 1 -8.15 -12.22 -11.55
N THR A 2 -9.20 -11.48 -11.20
CA THR A 2 -9.14 -10.23 -10.43
C THR A 2 -10.24 -10.22 -9.38
N GLU A 3 -10.19 -11.20 -8.48
CA GLU A 3 -11.21 -11.42 -7.46
C GLU A 3 -10.56 -11.95 -6.16
N ARG A 4 -9.34 -11.51 -5.81
CA ARG A 4 -8.63 -12.05 -4.63
C ARG A 4 -8.53 -11.12 -3.43
N PHE A 5 -8.81 -9.84 -3.64
CA PHE A 5 -8.83 -8.87 -2.56
C PHE A 5 -10.23 -8.28 -2.50
N SER A 6 -10.85 -8.41 -1.34
CA SER A 6 -12.19 -7.91 -1.07
C SER A 6 -12.26 -6.42 -1.39
N SER A 7 -13.40 -5.95 -1.89
CA SER A 7 -13.63 -4.53 -2.25
C SER A 7 -13.52 -3.57 -1.07
N ASP A 8 -13.41 -4.08 0.16
CA ASP A 8 -13.17 -3.31 1.38
C ASP A 8 -11.68 -3.13 1.72
N LEU A 9 -10.76 -3.80 1.02
CA LEU A 9 -9.32 -3.63 1.21
C LEU A 9 -8.80 -2.48 0.36
N ILE A 10 -9.01 -2.52 -0.96
CA ILE A 10 -8.62 -1.42 -1.86
C ILE A 10 -9.77 -0.43 -1.89
N THR A 11 -9.52 0.77 -1.37
CA THR A 11 -10.57 1.79 -1.22
C THR A 11 -10.57 2.80 -2.36
N ALA A 12 -9.43 3.02 -3.00
CA ALA A 12 -9.35 3.78 -4.23
C ALA A 12 -8.07 3.48 -5.02
N VAL A 13 -8.10 3.80 -6.31
CA VAL A 13 -6.90 3.88 -7.16
C VAL A 13 -6.85 5.28 -7.76
N GLN A 14 -5.73 5.96 -7.56
CA GLN A 14 -5.51 7.33 -8.00
C GLN A 14 -4.31 7.41 -8.94
N VAL A 15 -4.37 8.32 -9.90
CA VAL A 15 -3.28 8.56 -10.84
C VAL A 15 -2.73 9.97 -10.62
N ASN A 16 -1.42 10.05 -10.39
CA ASN A 16 -0.68 11.30 -10.46
C ASN A 16 0.09 11.33 -11.79
N PHE A 17 -0.53 11.97 -12.79
CA PHE A 17 0.06 12.08 -14.14
C PHE A 17 1.38 12.86 -14.15
N ALA A 18 1.46 13.97 -13.41
CA ALA A 18 2.67 14.79 -13.34
C ALA A 18 3.88 14.01 -12.76
N GLY A 19 3.61 13.11 -11.82
CA GLY A 19 4.62 12.26 -11.19
C GLY A 19 4.85 10.92 -11.90
N ASN A 20 4.07 10.61 -12.95
CA ASN A 20 3.96 9.28 -13.57
C ASN A 20 3.82 8.16 -12.53
N ARG A 21 2.88 8.34 -11.60
CA ARG A 21 2.73 7.50 -10.41
C ARG A 21 1.29 7.01 -10.24
N LEU A 22 1.14 5.72 -9.98
CA LEU A 22 -0.09 5.12 -9.51
C LEU A 22 -0.08 5.09 -7.98
N VAL A 23 -1.19 5.47 -7.36
CA VAL A 23 -1.40 5.39 -5.91
C VAL A 23 -2.58 4.46 -5.64
N VAL A 24 -2.36 3.41 -4.86
CA VAL A 24 -3.40 2.50 -4.39
C VAL A 24 -3.67 2.85 -2.93
N LEU A 25 -4.89 3.29 -2.64
CA LEU A 25 -5.36 3.51 -1.28
C LEU A 25 -5.95 2.21 -0.73
N VAL A 26 -5.54 1.84 0.47
CA VAL A 26 -6.03 0.67 1.19
C VAL A 26 -6.60 1.05 2.55
N SER A 27 -7.52 0.22 3.05
CA SER A 27 -8.04 0.34 4.40
C SER A 27 -7.07 -0.23 5.44
N ASP A 28 -7.38 0.00 6.73
CA ASP A 28 -6.63 -0.56 7.87
C ASP A 28 -6.54 -2.10 7.83
N ARG A 29 -7.41 -2.76 7.05
CA ARG A 29 -7.35 -4.20 6.80
C ARG A 29 -6.04 -4.66 6.18
N TRP A 30 -5.25 -3.76 5.59
CA TRP A 30 -3.87 -4.04 5.20
C TRP A 30 -3.06 -4.70 6.32
N PHE A 31 -3.27 -4.28 7.57
CA PHE A 31 -2.55 -4.81 8.74
C PHE A 31 -3.11 -6.14 9.27
N GLU A 32 -4.28 -6.57 8.79
CA GLU A 32 -4.87 -7.88 9.08
C GLU A 32 -4.32 -8.97 8.15
N LEU A 33 -3.75 -8.58 6.99
CA LEU A 33 -3.15 -9.49 6.03
C LEU A 33 -1.90 -10.15 6.61
N SER A 34 -1.71 -11.43 6.28
CA SER A 34 -0.42 -12.09 6.49
C SER A 34 0.67 -11.43 5.66
N GLN A 35 1.93 -11.65 6.04
CA GLN A 35 3.07 -11.10 5.29
C GLN A 35 3.07 -11.51 3.81
N SER A 36 2.68 -12.76 3.52
CA SER A 36 2.59 -13.26 2.15
C SER A 36 1.46 -12.59 1.37
N GLU A 37 0.34 -12.26 2.00
CA GLU A 37 -0.77 -11.56 1.35
C GLU A 37 -0.41 -10.10 1.05
N GLN A 38 0.29 -9.42 1.96
CA GLN A 38 0.82 -8.08 1.71
C GLN A 38 1.83 -8.09 0.55
N ASP A 39 2.73 -9.07 0.52
CA ASP A 39 3.73 -9.23 -0.55
C ASP A 39 3.06 -9.50 -1.90
N GLN A 40 2.04 -10.36 -1.92
CA GLN A 40 1.28 -10.68 -3.12
C GLN A 40 0.51 -9.47 -3.64
N LEU A 41 -0.26 -8.80 -2.78
CA LEU A 41 -1.02 -7.60 -3.15
C LEU A 41 -0.10 -6.51 -3.69
N GLY A 42 1.03 -6.28 -3.02
CA GLY A 42 2.00 -5.28 -3.45
C GLY A 42 2.63 -5.61 -4.80
N THR A 43 3.01 -6.87 -5.01
CA THR A 43 3.66 -7.31 -6.26
C THR A 43 2.67 -7.30 -7.42
N ASP A 44 1.44 -7.78 -7.22
CA ASP A 44 0.38 -7.74 -8.24
C ASP A 44 0.04 -6.30 -8.63
N SER A 45 0.00 -5.39 -7.65
CA SER A 45 -0.22 -3.96 -7.90
C SER A 45 0.92 -3.36 -8.71
N LEU A 46 2.17 -3.75 -8.42
CA LEU A 46 3.36 -3.27 -9.15
C LEU A 46 3.37 -3.74 -10.60
N GLU A 47 3.03 -5.00 -10.85
CA GLU A 47 2.91 -5.55 -12.21
C GLU A 47 1.84 -4.81 -13.00
N ARG A 48 0.66 -4.56 -12.39
CA ARG A 48 -0.42 -3.80 -13.03
C ARG A 48 -0.03 -2.35 -13.30
N SER A 49 0.64 -1.70 -12.36
CA SER A 49 1.14 -0.33 -12.54
C SER A 49 2.04 -0.23 -13.76
N ARG A 50 2.98 -1.16 -13.91
CA ARG A 50 3.90 -1.23 -15.07
C ARG A 50 3.16 -1.52 -16.37
N ASN A 51 2.17 -2.43 -16.36
CA ASN A 51 1.34 -2.71 -17.53
C ASN A 51 0.50 -1.49 -17.98
N LEU A 52 0.20 -0.58 -17.05
CA LEU A 52 -0.48 0.69 -17.31
C LEU A 52 0.48 1.85 -17.63
N ASN A 53 1.78 1.56 -17.81
CA ASN A 53 2.86 2.53 -18.05
C ASN A 53 3.14 3.51 -16.89
N PHE A 54 2.76 3.15 -15.66
CA PHE A 54 3.14 3.86 -14.44
C PHE A 54 4.30 3.12 -13.76
N PRO A 55 5.56 3.58 -13.92
CA PRO A 55 6.73 2.92 -13.34
C PRO A 55 6.82 3.10 -11.82
N LYS A 56 6.16 4.13 -11.26
CA LYS A 56 6.09 4.39 -9.82
C LYS A 56 4.76 3.92 -9.25
N LEU A 57 4.81 3.25 -8.12
CA LEU A 57 3.65 2.75 -7.38
C LEU A 57 3.82 3.08 -5.90
N GLU A 58 2.79 3.68 -5.32
CA GLU A 58 2.68 3.79 -3.87
C GLU A 58 1.41 3.08 -3.39
N ILE A 59 1.53 2.32 -2.30
CA ILE A 59 0.39 1.82 -1.55
C ILE A 59 0.34 2.61 -0.25
N ARG A 60 -0.82 3.24 0.02
CA ARG A 60 -1.00 4.15 1.16
C ARG A 60 -2.27 3.84 1.92
N ASP A 61 -2.30 4.17 3.21
CA ASP A 61 -3.54 4.16 4.00
C ASP A 61 -4.37 5.43 3.78
N HIS A 62 -5.53 5.52 4.45
CA HIS A 62 -6.42 6.67 4.38
C HIS A 62 -5.86 7.95 5.01
N GLN A 63 -4.83 7.82 5.84
CA GLN A 63 -4.12 8.91 6.49
C GLN A 63 -2.89 9.34 5.67
N ASP A 64 -2.76 8.84 4.43
CA ASP A 64 -1.67 9.11 3.49
C ASP A 64 -0.30 8.58 3.94
N HIS A 65 -0.25 7.62 4.88
CA HIS A 65 0.99 6.96 5.23
C HIS A 65 1.43 5.98 4.15
N LEU A 66 2.71 6.01 3.79
CA LEU A 66 3.29 5.13 2.78
C LEU A 66 3.57 3.73 3.36
N LEU A 67 2.81 2.74 2.89
CA LEU A 67 2.88 1.36 3.36
C LEU A 67 3.82 0.50 2.51
N ALA A 68 3.80 0.71 1.20
CA ALA A 68 4.66 0.01 0.25
C ALA A 68 4.95 0.85 -0.99
N ARG A 69 6.05 0.55 -1.68
CA ARG A 69 6.47 1.25 -2.90
C ARG A 69 7.21 0.36 -3.89
N GLU A 70 7.33 0.81 -5.13
CA GLU A 70 8.17 0.14 -6.11
C GLU A 70 9.63 0.04 -5.65
N PRO A 71 10.35 -1.05 -6.02
CA PRO A 71 11.78 -1.10 -5.85
C PRO A 71 12.48 -0.21 -6.89
N VAL A 72 13.69 0.27 -6.57
CA VAL A 72 14.54 0.93 -7.58
C VAL A 72 15.02 -0.09 -8.63
N VAL A 73 15.33 -1.32 -8.20
CA VAL A 73 15.73 -2.43 -9.05
C VAL A 73 15.01 -3.70 -8.62
N GLY A 74 14.43 -4.44 -9.58
CA GLY A 74 13.78 -5.73 -9.35
C GLY A 74 12.26 -5.75 -9.58
N SER A 75 11.65 -6.89 -9.33
CA SER A 75 10.23 -7.15 -9.60
C SER A 75 9.33 -7.21 -8.37
N ARG A 76 9.90 -7.22 -7.15
CA ARG A 76 9.13 -7.35 -5.91
C ARG A 76 8.90 -5.99 -5.26
N ILE A 77 7.70 -5.81 -4.70
CA ILE A 77 7.35 -4.61 -3.94
C ILE A 77 8.26 -4.45 -2.71
N ILE A 78 8.52 -3.22 -2.30
CA ILE A 78 9.16 -2.92 -1.01
C ILE A 78 8.06 -2.56 -0.02
N ILE A 79 7.86 -3.39 1.01
CA ILE A 79 6.92 -3.10 2.09
C ILE A 79 7.65 -2.40 3.22
N LEU A 80 7.20 -1.19 3.53
CA LEU A 80 7.76 -0.34 4.59
C LEU A 80 7.08 -0.60 5.92
N GLN A 81 5.78 -0.90 5.90
CA GLN A 81 4.99 -1.07 7.12
C GLN A 81 4.07 -2.31 7.04
N ARG A 82 4.46 -3.35 7.79
CA ARG A 82 3.73 -4.63 7.85
C ARG A 82 2.71 -4.72 8.99
N ARG A 83 2.89 -3.89 10.03
CA ARG A 83 2.05 -3.89 11.24
C ARG A 83 1.48 -2.50 11.45
N ALA A 84 0.27 -2.45 12.02
CA ALA A 84 -0.33 -1.19 12.40
C ALA A 84 0.65 -0.42 13.30
N PRO A 85 0.80 0.90 13.11
CA PRO A 85 1.61 1.68 14.03
C PRO A 85 0.95 1.56 15.40
N GLU A 86 1.75 1.35 16.45
CA GLU A 86 1.21 1.38 17.81
C GLU A 86 0.55 2.75 17.98
N LYS A 87 -0.77 2.79 18.14
CA LYS A 87 -1.47 4.01 18.53
C LYS A 87 -0.90 4.36 19.90
N GLY A 88 0.01 5.33 19.93
CA GLY A 88 0.71 5.69 21.14
C GLY A 88 -0.29 5.87 22.28
N LEU A 89 -0.01 5.22 23.42
CA LEU A 89 -0.57 5.65 24.69
C LEU A 89 -0.14 7.11 24.89
N THR A 90 -0.92 8.07 24.41
CA THR A 90 -0.94 9.39 25.05
C THR A 90 -1.80 9.25 26.31
N SER A 91 -1.29 8.48 27.27
CA SER A 91 -1.70 8.57 28.66
C SER A 91 -1.03 9.81 29.23
N ASN A 92 -1.82 10.87 29.33
CA ASN A 92 -1.78 11.91 30.35
C ASN A 92 -0.55 11.91 31.29
N ALA A 93 0.30 12.92 31.16
CA ALA A 93 1.07 13.43 32.28
C ALA A 93 0.57 14.85 32.55
N ALA A 94 -0.43 14.92 33.44
CA ALA A 94 -0.73 16.13 34.17
C ALA A 94 0.54 16.55 34.93
N VAL A 95 0.94 17.80 34.74
CA VAL A 95 1.79 18.58 35.64
C VAL A 95 1.17 19.95 35.82
#